data_AF-A0A1S9M6V5-F1
#
_entry.id   AF-A0A1S9M6V5-F1
#
_cell.length_a   1.000
_cell.length_b   1.000
_cell.length_c   1.000
_cell.angle_alpha   90.00
_cell.angle_beta   90.00
_cell.angle_gamma   90.00
#
_symmetry.space_group_name_H-M   'P 1'
#
loop_
_entity.id
_entity.type
_entity.pdbx_description
1 polymer ?
#
loop_
_entity_poly.entity_id
_entity_poly.type
_entity_poly.pdbx_seq_one_letter_code
_entity_poly.pdbx_strand_id
1 'polypeptide(L)'
;MTDRARGEASGVVGNERLTALTGAVVLVLSVAEIATVPTLGSLMVAHFFVGVLLAGPVVAKTASTGWRFIRYYSRDPAYRRKGPPRPLLRVIAPLLVASTFTLIGSGIALAVTGPAPEILVRVHVVSFLVWLATLAVHVFAYVRRVPRLIADDWRPTPLQKRGKPERSRRRMRLTANIAALALAGIPAVLLLPTAASWEGWRGQAVTGPGVLAVVVCIVTAVAVLLKRR
;
A
#
# COMPACT_ATOMS: atom_id res chain seq x y z
N MET A 1 -2.48 1.91 -37.03
CA MET A 1 -1.98 2.25 -35.67
C MET A 1 -0.47 2.15 -35.69
N THR A 2 0.25 3.26 -35.47
CA THR A 2 1.72 3.35 -35.58
C THR A 2 2.41 2.58 -34.43
N ASP A 3 3.66 2.13 -34.61
CA ASP A 3 4.41 1.39 -33.57
C ASP A 3 4.61 2.21 -32.29
N ARG A 4 4.73 3.54 -32.43
CA ARG A 4 4.74 4.48 -31.29
C ARG A 4 3.45 4.41 -30.47
N ALA A 5 2.29 4.39 -31.12
CA ALA A 5 0.99 4.27 -30.43
C ALA A 5 0.82 2.93 -29.72
N ARG A 6 1.37 1.83 -30.28
CA ARG A 6 1.40 0.52 -29.63
C ARG A 6 2.33 0.49 -28.40
N GLY A 7 3.50 1.11 -28.50
CA GLY A 7 4.45 1.27 -27.38
C GLY A 7 3.88 2.09 -26.23
N GLU A 8 3.24 3.21 -26.54
CA GLU A 8 2.56 4.07 -25.56
C GLU A 8 1.41 3.35 -24.83
N ALA A 9 0.53 2.66 -25.58
CA ALA A 9 -0.55 1.88 -25.00
C ALA A 9 -0.01 0.75 -24.09
N SER A 10 1.07 0.10 -24.52
CA SER A 10 1.77 -0.90 -23.71
C SER A 10 2.35 -0.33 -22.41
N GLY A 11 2.90 0.90 -22.42
CA GLY A 11 3.41 1.56 -21.23
C GLY A 11 2.31 1.88 -20.21
N VAL A 12 1.16 2.36 -20.67
CA VAL A 12 -0.01 2.64 -19.82
C VAL A 12 -0.52 1.35 -19.16
N VAL A 13 -0.66 0.26 -19.92
CA VAL A 13 -1.10 -1.05 -19.38
C VAL A 13 -0.07 -1.61 -18.41
N GLY A 14 1.22 -1.49 -18.71
CA GLY A 14 2.31 -1.93 -17.83
C GLY A 14 2.29 -1.22 -16.48
N ASN A 15 2.13 0.11 -16.48
CA ASN A 15 2.00 0.92 -15.26
C ASN A 15 0.75 0.53 -14.45
N GLU A 16 -0.39 0.30 -15.11
CA GLU A 16 -1.62 -0.12 -14.43
C GLU A 16 -1.47 -1.50 -13.77
N ARG A 17 -0.89 -2.47 -14.47
CA ARG A 17 -0.64 -3.83 -13.93
C ARG A 17 0.38 -3.83 -12.80
N LEU A 18 1.47 -3.04 -12.91
CA LEU A 18 2.43 -2.88 -11.82
C LEU A 18 1.76 -2.27 -10.58
N THR A 19 1.00 -1.19 -10.78
CA THR A 19 0.26 -0.53 -9.71
C THR A 19 -0.73 -1.47 -9.03
N ALA A 20 -1.43 -2.31 -9.79
CA ALA A 20 -2.38 -3.27 -9.24
C ALA A 20 -1.67 -4.35 -8.40
N LEU A 21 -0.59 -4.94 -8.93
CA LEU A 21 0.19 -5.96 -8.22
C LEU A 21 0.82 -5.42 -6.95
N THR A 22 1.55 -4.30 -7.04
CA THR A 22 2.15 -3.65 -5.87
C THR A 22 1.09 -3.16 -4.89
N GLY A 23 -0.06 -2.72 -5.39
CA GLY A 23 -1.22 -2.40 -4.59
C GLY A 23 -1.75 -3.56 -3.75
N ALA A 24 -1.75 -4.78 -4.30
CA ALA A 24 -2.12 -5.99 -3.59
C ALA A 24 -1.07 -6.39 -2.54
N VAL A 25 0.23 -6.29 -2.87
CA VAL A 25 1.31 -6.54 -1.90
C VAL A 25 1.21 -5.58 -0.70
N VAL A 26 1.05 -4.28 -0.97
CA VAL A 26 0.83 -3.26 0.07
C VAL A 26 -0.38 -3.61 0.92
N LEU A 27 -1.50 -4.02 0.31
CA LEU A 27 -2.72 -4.38 1.04
C LEU A 27 -2.52 -5.60 1.94
N VAL A 28 -1.86 -6.65 1.45
CA VAL A 28 -1.59 -7.86 2.25
C VAL A 28 -0.71 -7.54 3.45
N LEU A 29 0.39 -6.80 3.25
CA LEU A 29 1.26 -6.38 4.35
C LEU A 29 0.54 -5.43 5.32
N SER A 30 -0.32 -4.53 4.83
CA SER A 30 -1.15 -3.65 5.66
C SER A 30 -2.13 -4.45 6.54
N VAL A 31 -2.72 -5.52 6.01
CA VAL A 31 -3.61 -6.40 6.79
C VAL A 31 -2.81 -7.17 7.84
N ALA A 32 -1.62 -7.68 7.49
CA ALA A 32 -0.73 -8.33 8.43
C ALA A 32 -0.35 -7.39 9.58
N GLU A 33 0.01 -6.13 9.26
CA GLU A 33 0.27 -5.07 10.23
C GLU A 33 -0.90 -4.85 11.19
N ILE A 34 -2.10 -4.60 10.65
CA ILE A 34 -3.31 -4.39 11.47
C ILE A 34 -3.58 -5.60 12.38
N ALA A 35 -3.30 -6.82 11.90
CA ALA A 35 -3.50 -8.05 12.68
C ALA A 35 -2.53 -8.16 13.88
N THR A 36 -1.39 -7.47 13.87
CA THR A 36 -0.48 -7.44 15.02
C THR A 36 -0.97 -6.53 16.16
N VAL A 37 -1.79 -5.51 15.82
CA VAL A 37 -2.18 -4.44 16.76
C VAL A 37 -2.93 -4.93 18.01
N PRO A 38 -3.89 -5.88 17.93
CA PRO A 38 -4.62 -6.35 19.12
C PRO A 38 -3.74 -7.01 20.18
N THR A 39 -2.57 -7.53 19.81
CA THR A 39 -1.66 -8.23 20.71
C THR A 39 -0.20 -7.79 20.48
N LEU A 40 0.02 -6.47 20.40
CA LEU A 40 1.36 -5.90 20.18
C LEU A 40 2.41 -6.41 21.17
N GLY A 41 2.04 -6.69 22.42
CA GLY A 41 2.98 -7.21 23.41
C GLY A 41 3.68 -8.50 22.99
N SER A 42 2.97 -9.45 22.36
CA SER A 42 3.57 -10.70 21.86
C SER A 42 4.00 -10.64 20.39
N LEU A 43 3.43 -9.70 19.62
CA LEU A 43 3.69 -9.54 18.19
C LEU A 43 4.55 -8.33 17.85
N MET A 44 5.24 -7.72 18.83
CA MET A 44 6.04 -6.50 18.62
C MET A 44 7.11 -6.70 17.54
N VAL A 45 7.83 -7.83 17.60
CA VAL A 45 8.84 -8.21 16.61
C VAL A 45 8.22 -8.29 15.20
N ALA A 46 7.02 -8.87 15.09
CA ALA A 46 6.32 -8.99 13.83
C ALA A 46 5.84 -7.62 13.29
N HIS A 47 5.30 -6.77 14.16
CA HIS A 47 4.88 -5.40 13.84
C HIS A 47 6.05 -4.55 13.34
N PHE A 48 7.23 -4.67 13.96
CA PHE A 48 8.43 -3.95 13.50
C PHE A 48 8.87 -4.47 12.14
N PHE A 49 8.98 -5.79 11.99
CA PHE A 49 9.43 -6.40 10.75
C PHE A 49 8.51 -6.06 9.58
N VAL A 50 7.21 -6.30 9.73
CA VAL A 50 6.24 -6.10 8.65
C VAL A 50 6.07 -4.60 8.36
N GLY A 51 6.10 -3.74 9.37
CA GLY A 51 5.95 -2.29 9.22
C GLY A 51 7.11 -1.66 8.47
N VAL A 52 8.34 -2.09 8.75
CA VAL A 52 9.53 -1.64 8.00
C VAL A 52 9.53 -2.24 6.59
N LEU A 53 9.21 -3.53 6.45
CA LEU A 53 9.13 -4.20 5.15
C LEU A 53 8.10 -3.54 4.21
N LEU A 54 6.99 -3.07 4.75
CA LEU A 54 5.92 -2.36 4.03
C LEU A 54 6.41 -1.08 3.34
N ALA A 55 7.46 -0.42 3.85
CA ALA A 55 8.00 0.81 3.30
C ALA A 55 8.39 0.68 1.81
N GLY A 56 9.05 -0.42 1.43
CA GLY A 56 9.50 -0.66 0.07
C GLY A 56 8.35 -0.71 -0.95
N PRO A 57 7.38 -1.64 -0.79
CA PRO A 57 6.19 -1.69 -1.63
C PRO A 57 5.36 -0.40 -1.62
N VAL A 58 5.28 0.32 -0.50
CA VAL A 58 4.60 1.62 -0.44
C VAL A 58 5.28 2.66 -1.32
N VAL A 59 6.62 2.77 -1.26
CA VAL A 59 7.39 3.66 -2.14
C VAL A 59 7.20 3.26 -3.60
N ALA A 60 7.28 1.96 -3.93
CA ALA A 60 7.05 1.48 -5.29
C ALA A 60 5.64 1.79 -5.81
N LYS A 61 4.59 1.59 -4.98
CA LYS A 61 3.21 1.92 -5.33
C LYS A 61 3.03 3.42 -5.54
N THR A 62 3.60 4.23 -4.65
CA THR A 62 3.52 5.69 -4.72
C THR A 62 4.25 6.20 -5.97
N ALA A 63 5.43 5.68 -6.29
CA ALA A 63 6.15 6.02 -7.50
C ALA A 63 5.36 5.65 -8.77
N SER A 64 4.79 4.44 -8.82
CA SER A 64 3.99 3.98 -9.98
C SER A 64 2.71 4.82 -10.18
N THR A 65 2.03 5.18 -9.09
CA THR A 65 0.83 6.04 -9.16
C THR A 65 1.17 7.50 -9.43
N GLY A 66 2.25 8.02 -8.85
CA GLY A 66 2.81 9.35 -9.11
C GLY A 66 3.25 9.51 -10.55
N TRP A 67 3.87 8.48 -11.14
CA TRP A 67 4.19 8.45 -12.57
C TRP A 67 2.95 8.67 -13.44
N ARG A 68 1.86 7.92 -13.17
CA ARG A 68 0.59 8.11 -13.87
C ARG A 68 0.05 9.53 -13.70
N PHE A 69 0.12 10.08 -12.49
CA PHE A 69 -0.32 11.45 -12.19
C PHE A 69 0.46 12.48 -13.02
N ILE A 70 1.80 12.42 -12.96
CA ILE A 70 2.69 13.32 -13.69
C ILE A 70 2.38 13.24 -15.19
N ARG A 71 2.37 12.04 -15.79
CA ARG A 71 2.12 11.87 -17.23
C ARG A 71 0.75 12.38 -17.66
N TYR A 72 -0.27 12.22 -16.81
CA TYR A 72 -1.60 12.76 -17.09
C TYR A 72 -1.60 14.30 -17.13
N TYR A 73 -1.01 14.97 -16.14
CA TYR A 73 -1.01 16.43 -16.05
C TYR A 73 0.03 17.11 -16.97
N SER A 74 1.11 16.41 -17.32
CA SER A 74 2.02 16.79 -18.41
C SER A 74 1.43 16.56 -19.81
N ARG A 75 0.13 16.24 -19.88
CA ARG A 75 -0.67 16.08 -21.10
C ARG A 75 -0.23 14.96 -22.04
N ASP A 76 0.38 13.89 -21.52
CA ASP A 76 0.71 12.74 -22.36
C ASP A 76 -0.55 12.15 -23.03
N PRO A 77 -0.58 12.02 -24.38
CA PRO A 77 -1.78 11.57 -25.09
C PRO A 77 -2.27 10.19 -24.63
N ALA A 78 -1.37 9.26 -24.33
CA ALA A 78 -1.74 7.91 -23.95
C ALA A 78 -2.33 7.84 -22.54
N TYR A 79 -1.75 8.59 -21.59
CA TYR A 79 -2.27 8.67 -20.23
C TYR A 79 -3.57 9.48 -20.15
N ARG A 80 -3.75 10.51 -21.00
CA ARG A 80 -5.01 11.27 -21.09
C ARG A 80 -6.16 10.44 -21.66
N ARG A 81 -5.91 9.63 -22.70
CA ARG A 81 -6.92 8.72 -23.28
C ARG A 81 -7.48 7.73 -22.25
N LYS A 82 -6.69 7.36 -21.24
CA LYS A 82 -7.13 6.48 -20.13
C LYS A 82 -8.12 7.17 -19.17
N GLY A 83 -8.23 8.50 -19.24
CA GLY A 83 -9.14 9.30 -18.43
C GLY A 83 -8.59 9.71 -17.05
N PRO A 84 -9.21 10.73 -16.41
CA PRO A 84 -8.80 11.23 -15.11
C PRO A 84 -8.97 10.16 -14.01
N PRO A 85 -8.16 10.23 -12.93
CA PRO A 85 -8.48 9.53 -11.69
C PRO A 85 -9.85 9.98 -11.14
N ARG A 86 -10.55 9.07 -10.44
CA ARG A 86 -11.87 9.36 -9.86
C ARG A 86 -11.78 10.58 -8.91
N PRO A 87 -12.67 11.59 -9.03
CA PRO A 87 -12.54 12.86 -8.29
C PRO A 87 -12.46 12.71 -6.77
N LEU A 88 -13.33 11.88 -6.17
CA LEU A 88 -13.28 11.60 -4.72
C LEU A 88 -11.91 11.06 -4.28
N LEU A 89 -11.32 10.19 -5.09
CA LEU A 89 -10.02 9.60 -4.80
C LEU A 89 -8.86 10.57 -5.06
N ARG A 90 -9.04 11.61 -5.87
CA ARG A 90 -8.03 12.68 -6.00
C ARG A 90 -7.90 13.50 -4.72
N VAL A 91 -8.98 13.67 -3.97
CA VAL A 91 -8.98 14.41 -2.71
C VAL A 91 -8.47 13.53 -1.57
N ILE A 92 -8.89 12.26 -1.54
CA ILE A 92 -8.49 11.32 -0.47
C ILE A 92 -7.03 10.85 -0.64
N ALA A 93 -6.53 10.72 -1.88
CA ALA A 93 -5.20 10.16 -2.11
C ALA A 93 -4.05 10.95 -1.45
N PRO A 94 -3.98 12.29 -1.49
CA PRO A 94 -2.98 13.05 -0.75
C PRO A 94 -2.98 12.76 0.75
N LEU A 95 -4.17 12.70 1.36
CA LEU A 95 -4.30 12.40 2.78
C LEU A 95 -3.83 10.97 3.10
N LEU A 96 -4.26 9.98 2.30
CA LEU A 96 -3.81 8.59 2.45
C LEU A 96 -2.29 8.46 2.29
N VAL A 97 -1.70 9.14 1.30
CA VAL A 97 -0.24 9.11 1.07
C VAL A 97 0.48 9.75 2.25
N ALA A 98 0.07 10.95 2.66
CA ALA A 98 0.68 11.66 3.79
C ALA A 98 0.60 10.83 5.08
N SER A 99 -0.58 10.31 5.43
CA SER A 99 -0.74 9.49 6.62
C SER A 99 0.03 8.17 6.55
N THR A 100 0.17 7.57 5.36
CA THR A 100 1.02 6.37 5.17
C THR A 100 2.49 6.67 5.47
N PHE A 101 3.03 7.75 4.90
CA PHE A 101 4.43 8.13 5.13
C PHE A 101 4.68 8.55 6.58
N THR A 102 3.75 9.27 7.20
CA THR A 102 3.83 9.62 8.63
C THR A 102 3.78 8.37 9.51
N LEU A 103 2.89 7.42 9.22
CA LEU A 103 2.77 6.18 9.98
C LEU A 103 4.05 5.34 9.91
N ILE A 104 4.54 5.07 8.70
CA ILE A 104 5.76 4.29 8.51
C ILE A 104 6.99 5.03 9.07
N GLY A 105 7.12 6.33 8.79
CA GLY A 105 8.23 7.14 9.26
C GLY A 105 8.30 7.24 10.79
N SER A 106 7.16 7.45 11.45
CA SER A 106 7.08 7.45 12.91
C SER A 106 7.35 6.06 13.49
N GLY A 107 6.91 4.98 12.84
CA GLY A 107 7.20 3.61 13.27
C GLY A 107 8.69 3.28 13.20
N ILE A 108 9.37 3.65 12.10
CA ILE A 108 10.82 3.51 11.97
C ILE A 108 11.55 4.36 13.03
N ALA A 109 11.10 5.60 13.26
CA ALA A 109 11.68 6.46 14.28
C ALA A 109 11.53 5.83 15.69
N LEU A 110 10.38 5.24 16.00
CA LEU A 110 10.13 4.51 17.25
C LEU A 110 10.99 3.25 17.37
N ALA A 111 11.24 2.53 16.27
CA ALA A 111 12.16 1.40 16.27
C ALA A 111 13.58 1.84 16.67
N VAL A 112 14.04 3.00 16.20
CA VAL A 112 15.39 3.50 16.51
C VAL A 112 15.46 4.13 17.91
N THR A 113 14.42 4.84 18.34
CA THR A 113 14.44 5.67 19.57
C THR A 113 13.87 4.98 20.80
N GLY A 114 13.18 3.84 20.63
CA GLY A 114 12.48 3.16 21.72
C GLY A 114 11.19 3.88 22.15
N PRO A 115 10.57 3.46 23.26
CA PRO A 115 9.24 3.96 23.69
C PRO A 115 9.25 5.35 24.34
N ALA A 116 10.42 5.92 24.63
CA ALA A 116 10.55 7.14 25.43
C ALA A 116 9.90 8.40 24.80
N PRO A 117 10.01 8.65 23.48
CA PRO A 117 9.41 9.85 22.89
C PRO A 117 7.89 9.70 22.72
N GLU A 118 7.12 10.12 23.73
CA GLU A 118 5.65 10.04 23.71
C GLU A 118 5.02 10.70 22.46
N ILE A 119 5.62 11.79 21.98
CA ILE A 119 5.14 12.49 20.79
C ILE A 119 5.17 11.58 19.55
N LEU A 120 6.19 10.73 19.41
CA LEU A 120 6.29 9.80 18.28
C LEU A 120 5.20 8.73 18.38
N VAL A 121 4.92 8.22 19.58
CA VAL A 121 3.82 7.27 19.81
C VAL A 121 2.49 7.91 19.43
N ARG A 122 2.22 9.15 19.87
CA ARG A 122 0.98 9.86 19.50
C ARG A 122 0.86 10.08 18.00
N VAL A 123 1.93 10.53 17.35
CA VAL A 123 1.95 10.72 15.89
C VAL A 123 1.69 9.40 15.16
N HIS A 124 2.31 8.31 15.61
CA HIS A 124 2.13 6.99 15.03
C HIS A 124 0.67 6.52 15.14
N VAL A 125 0.06 6.63 16.34
CA VAL A 125 -1.33 6.23 16.58
C VAL A 125 -2.32 7.12 15.80
N VAL A 126 -2.15 8.44 15.84
CA VAL A 126 -3.06 9.37 15.14
C VAL A 126 -2.97 9.16 13.62
N SER A 127 -1.76 9.02 13.08
CA SER A 127 -1.58 8.72 11.67
C SER A 127 -2.14 7.35 11.29
N PHE A 128 -2.05 6.34 12.15
CA PHE A 128 -2.69 5.03 11.96
C PHE A 128 -4.21 5.16 11.82
N LEU A 129 -4.87 5.93 12.70
CA LEU A 129 -6.33 6.11 12.65
C LEU A 129 -6.78 6.81 11.36
N VAL A 130 -6.10 7.89 10.98
CA VAL A 130 -6.37 8.62 9.72
C VAL A 130 -6.12 7.74 8.51
N TRP A 131 -5.00 7.00 8.52
CA TRP A 131 -4.63 6.05 7.49
C TRP A 131 -5.66 4.93 7.36
N LEU A 132 -6.14 4.36 8.46
CA LEU A 132 -7.12 3.28 8.46
C LEU A 132 -8.44 3.73 7.84
N ALA A 133 -8.94 4.91 8.21
CA ALA A 133 -10.16 5.50 7.64
C ALA A 133 -10.04 5.73 6.14
N THR A 134 -8.94 6.35 5.70
CA THR A 134 -8.70 6.65 4.29
C THR A 134 -8.42 5.39 3.46
N LEU A 135 -7.70 4.41 4.02
CA LEU A 135 -7.46 3.11 3.40
C LEU A 135 -8.77 2.35 3.22
N ALA A 136 -9.66 2.33 4.21
CA ALA A 136 -10.95 1.66 4.10
C ALA A 136 -11.74 2.20 2.89
N VAL A 137 -11.89 3.53 2.79
CA VAL A 137 -12.55 4.17 1.63
C VAL A 137 -11.86 3.81 0.32
N HIS A 138 -10.53 3.83 0.29
CA HIS A 138 -9.74 3.48 -0.89
C HIS A 138 -9.95 2.02 -1.33
N VAL A 139 -9.90 1.07 -0.40
CA VAL A 139 -10.07 -0.36 -0.67
C VAL A 139 -11.49 -0.62 -1.18
N PHE A 140 -12.53 -0.10 -0.53
CA PHE A 140 -13.91 -0.28 -0.99
C PHE A 140 -14.11 0.26 -2.41
N ALA A 141 -13.50 1.40 -2.77
CA ALA A 141 -13.59 1.95 -4.12
C ALA A 141 -12.95 1.05 -5.19
N TYR A 142 -12.02 0.17 -4.82
CA TYR A 142 -11.23 -0.66 -5.72
C TYR A 142 -11.39 -2.18 -5.54
N VAL A 143 -12.12 -2.64 -4.53
CA VAL A 143 -12.21 -4.05 -4.11
C VAL A 143 -12.66 -5.00 -5.24
N ARG A 144 -13.54 -4.54 -6.13
CA ARG A 144 -14.00 -5.33 -7.29
C ARG A 144 -13.11 -5.20 -8.53
N ARG A 145 -12.32 -4.13 -8.63
CA ARG A 145 -11.54 -3.79 -9.83
C ARG A 145 -10.16 -4.45 -9.83
N VAL A 146 -9.48 -4.40 -8.68
CA VAL A 146 -8.09 -4.89 -8.57
C VAL A 146 -7.99 -6.41 -8.77
N PRO A 147 -8.83 -7.26 -8.17
CA PRO A 147 -8.76 -8.71 -8.38
C PRO A 147 -8.97 -9.09 -9.85
N ARG A 148 -9.89 -8.40 -10.55
CA ARG A 148 -10.12 -8.62 -11.99
C ARG A 148 -8.88 -8.27 -12.83
N LEU A 149 -8.27 -7.11 -12.57
CA LEU A 149 -7.03 -6.69 -13.26
C LEU A 149 -5.87 -7.66 -13.03
N ILE A 150 -5.74 -8.20 -11.82
CA ILE A 150 -4.74 -9.22 -11.51
C ILE A 150 -5.08 -10.52 -12.23
N ALA A 151 -6.34 -11.00 -12.16
CA ALA A 151 -6.76 -12.21 -12.85
C ALA A 151 -6.54 -12.12 -14.37
N ASP A 152 -6.85 -10.97 -14.99
CA ASP A 152 -6.65 -10.73 -16.42
C ASP A 152 -5.16 -10.73 -16.82
N ASP A 153 -4.24 -10.44 -15.89
CA ASP A 153 -2.79 -10.55 -16.13
C ASP A 153 -2.29 -12.01 -16.11
N TRP A 154 -3.10 -12.92 -15.56
CA TRP A 154 -2.79 -14.35 -15.44
C TRP A 154 -3.63 -15.25 -16.33
N ARG A 155 -4.71 -14.73 -16.93
CA ARG A 155 -5.53 -15.46 -17.90
C ARG A 155 -4.79 -15.63 -19.22
N PRO A 156 -4.70 -16.86 -19.78
CA PRO A 156 -4.17 -17.06 -21.11
C PRO A 156 -5.06 -16.35 -22.14
N THR A 157 -4.53 -15.35 -22.83
CA THR A 157 -5.28 -14.71 -23.94
C THR A 157 -5.02 -15.50 -25.23
N PRO A 158 -5.99 -15.73 -26.13
CA PRO A 158 -5.75 -16.47 -27.38
C PRO A 158 -4.64 -15.88 -28.27
N LEU A 159 -4.41 -14.56 -28.19
CA LEU A 159 -3.32 -13.84 -28.85
C LEU A 159 -1.93 -14.07 -28.21
N GLN A 160 -1.87 -14.65 -27.01
CA GLN A 160 -0.66 -14.91 -26.24
C GLN A 160 0.16 -16.09 -26.79
N LYS A 161 -0.42 -16.88 -27.70
CA LYS A 161 0.27 -17.98 -28.42
C LYS A 161 1.38 -17.52 -29.37
N ARG A 162 1.62 -16.21 -29.55
CA ARG A 162 2.59 -15.68 -30.54
C ARG A 162 3.70 -14.75 -30.02
N GLY A 163 3.93 -14.54 -28.71
CA GLY A 163 4.90 -13.52 -28.28
C GLY A 163 5.65 -13.69 -26.96
N LYS A 164 6.98 -13.81 -27.03
CA LYS A 164 7.96 -13.61 -25.93
C LYS A 164 7.82 -12.28 -25.11
N PRO A 165 7.27 -11.14 -25.61
CA PRO A 165 7.27 -9.86 -24.89
C PRO A 165 6.44 -9.81 -23.59
N GLU A 166 5.33 -10.55 -23.49
CA GLU A 166 4.42 -10.43 -22.33
C GLU A 166 4.98 -11.13 -21.08
N ARG A 167 5.63 -12.29 -21.26
CA ARG A 167 6.35 -13.01 -20.19
C ARG A 167 7.49 -12.16 -19.62
N SER A 168 8.23 -11.44 -20.48
CA SER A 168 9.29 -10.52 -20.06
C SER A 168 8.75 -9.36 -19.21
N ARG A 169 7.64 -8.74 -19.64
CA ARG A 169 6.99 -7.65 -18.91
C ARG A 169 6.42 -8.10 -17.55
N ARG A 170 5.86 -9.31 -17.48
CA ARG A 170 5.38 -9.89 -16.21
C ARG A 170 6.54 -10.15 -15.24
N ARG A 171 7.63 -10.72 -15.74
CA ARG A 171 8.86 -10.91 -14.95
C ARG A 171 9.37 -9.58 -14.40
N MET A 172 9.41 -8.52 -15.21
CA MET A 172 9.83 -7.19 -14.75
C MET A 172 8.97 -6.65 -13.58
N ARG A 173 7.63 -6.83 -13.62
CA ARG A 173 6.76 -6.42 -12.52
C ARG A 173 7.01 -7.22 -11.24
N LEU A 174 7.25 -8.52 -11.37
CA LEU A 174 7.60 -9.38 -10.24
C LEU A 174 8.95 -8.96 -9.66
N THR A 175 9.97 -8.76 -10.50
CA THR A 175 11.29 -8.30 -10.09
C THR A 175 11.21 -6.95 -9.38
N ALA A 176 10.39 -6.01 -9.85
CA ALA A 176 10.21 -4.72 -9.17
C ALA A 176 9.63 -4.88 -7.75
N ASN A 177 8.65 -5.77 -7.56
CA ASN A 177 8.07 -6.03 -6.24
C ASN A 177 9.04 -6.79 -5.33
N ILE A 178 9.75 -7.79 -5.86
CA ILE A 178 10.78 -8.53 -5.11
C ILE A 178 11.91 -7.58 -4.70
N ALA A 179 12.37 -6.70 -5.59
CA ALA A 179 13.39 -5.71 -5.27
C ALA A 179 12.90 -4.73 -4.19
N ALA A 180 11.66 -4.24 -4.29
CA ALA A 180 11.08 -3.38 -3.25
C ALA A 180 11.02 -4.07 -1.88
N LEU A 181 10.63 -5.35 -1.85
CA LEU A 181 10.63 -6.15 -0.62
C LEU A 181 12.05 -6.40 -0.10
N ALA A 182 13.00 -6.76 -0.97
CA ALA A 182 14.38 -7.04 -0.57
C ALA A 182 15.06 -5.80 0.01
N LEU A 183 14.90 -4.64 -0.64
CA LEU A 183 15.47 -3.37 -0.19
C LEU A 183 14.93 -2.94 1.18
N ALA A 184 13.64 -3.16 1.45
CA ALA A 184 13.04 -2.88 2.75
C ALA A 184 13.25 -4.01 3.78
N GLY A 185 13.50 -5.24 3.32
CA GLY A 185 13.78 -6.39 4.17
C GLY A 185 15.10 -6.26 4.92
N ILE A 186 16.13 -5.66 4.30
CA ILE A 186 17.42 -5.41 4.96
C ILE A 186 17.24 -4.58 6.25
N PRO A 187 16.70 -3.34 6.21
CA PRO A 187 16.47 -2.57 7.43
C PRO A 187 15.45 -3.24 8.37
N ALA A 188 14.45 -3.97 7.84
CA ALA A 188 13.49 -4.69 8.68
C ALA A 188 14.18 -5.75 9.56
N VAL A 189 15.18 -6.46 9.02
CA VAL A 189 15.99 -7.43 9.77
C VAL A 189 16.94 -6.71 10.74
N LEU A 190 17.61 -5.66 10.29
CA LEU A 190 18.57 -4.91 11.11
C LEU A 190 17.92 -4.25 12.34
N LEU A 191 16.64 -3.89 12.26
CA LEU A 191 15.89 -3.28 13.36
C LEU A 191 15.27 -4.30 14.32
N LEU A 192 15.29 -5.61 14.04
CA LEU A 192 14.69 -6.62 14.94
C LEU A 192 15.19 -6.55 16.40
N PRO A 193 16.49 -6.36 16.69
CA PRO A 193 16.98 -6.30 18.07
C PRO A 193 16.37 -5.14 18.87
N THR A 194 15.94 -4.07 18.19
CA THR A 194 15.36 -2.89 18.84
C THR A 194 14.00 -3.18 19.47
N ALA A 195 13.31 -4.24 19.03
CA ALA A 195 12.03 -4.67 19.59
C ALA A 195 12.15 -5.08 21.07
N ALA A 196 13.34 -5.51 21.53
CA ALA A 196 13.58 -5.84 22.93
C ALA A 196 13.36 -4.63 23.87
N SER A 197 13.60 -3.41 23.39
CA SER A 197 13.35 -2.19 24.18
C SER A 197 11.87 -1.92 24.48
N TRP A 198 10.98 -2.69 23.84
CA TRP A 198 9.53 -2.63 24.01
C TRP A 198 8.99 -3.77 24.88
N GLU A 199 9.86 -4.64 25.41
CA GLU A 199 9.49 -5.66 26.38
C GLU A 199 8.93 -5.00 27.65
N GLY A 200 7.70 -5.36 28.03
CA GLY A 200 7.00 -4.78 29.18
C GLY A 200 6.07 -3.61 28.85
N TRP A 201 6.06 -3.10 27.61
CA TRP A 201 5.10 -2.09 27.15
C TRP A 201 3.70 -2.74 26.91
N ARG A 202 3.03 -3.12 28.00
CA ARG A 202 1.76 -3.91 27.97
C ARG A 202 0.51 -3.12 28.44
N GLY A 203 0.57 -1.79 28.53
CA GLY A 203 -0.37 -1.04 29.38
C GLY A 203 -1.13 0.16 28.80
N GLN A 204 -1.11 0.44 27.49
CA GLN A 204 -1.84 1.62 26.96
C GLN A 204 -3.23 1.28 26.40
N ALA A 205 -4.20 2.16 26.65
CA ALA A 205 -5.61 2.01 26.28
C ALA A 205 -5.87 1.78 24.77
N VAL A 206 -4.87 2.03 23.92
CA VAL A 206 -4.92 1.83 22.47
C VAL A 206 -4.55 0.40 22.05
N THR A 207 -4.03 -0.45 22.93
CA THR A 207 -3.56 -1.81 22.58
C THR A 207 -4.57 -2.92 22.92
N GLY A 208 -5.87 -2.65 22.79
CA GLY A 208 -6.93 -3.58 23.21
C GLY A 208 -8.21 -3.54 22.34
N PRO A 209 -9.38 -3.90 22.91
CA PRO A 209 -10.67 -3.94 22.21
C PRO A 209 -11.05 -2.64 21.47
N GLY A 210 -10.50 -1.50 21.90
CA GLY A 210 -10.75 -0.19 21.30
C GLY A 210 -10.30 -0.08 19.85
N VAL A 211 -9.16 -0.65 19.46
CA VAL A 211 -8.72 -0.62 18.05
C VAL A 211 -9.61 -1.52 17.19
N LEU A 212 -9.96 -2.71 17.68
CA LEU A 212 -10.89 -3.59 16.97
C LEU A 212 -12.26 -2.92 16.79
N ALA A 213 -12.78 -2.26 17.83
CA ALA A 213 -14.02 -1.50 17.75
C ALA A 213 -13.92 -0.37 16.72
N VAL A 214 -12.84 0.42 16.74
CA VAL A 214 -12.63 1.51 15.77
C VAL A 214 -12.49 0.98 14.34
N VAL A 215 -11.74 -0.11 14.13
CA VAL A 215 -11.62 -0.79 12.83
C VAL A 215 -13.00 -1.23 12.34
N VAL A 216 -13.76 -1.93 13.18
CA VAL A 216 -15.11 -2.42 12.84
C VAL A 216 -16.06 -1.26 12.56
N CYS A 217 -16.04 -0.19 13.36
CA CYS A 217 -16.89 0.99 13.17
C CYS A 217 -16.56 1.70 11.85
N ILE A 218 -15.29 1.96 11.56
CA ILE A 218 -14.85 2.62 10.33
C ILE A 218 -15.22 1.77 9.11
N VAL A 219 -14.91 0.48 9.12
CA VAL A 219 -15.21 -0.43 7.99
C VAL A 219 -16.71 -0.52 7.75
N THR A 220 -17.49 -0.68 8.82
CA THR A 220 -18.96 -0.76 8.74
C THR A 220 -19.56 0.55 8.24
N ALA A 221 -19.15 1.70 8.78
CA ALA A 221 -19.64 3.01 8.37
C ALA A 221 -19.36 3.27 6.88
N VAL A 222 -18.15 2.98 6.41
CA VAL A 222 -17.79 3.11 4.99
C VAL A 222 -18.61 2.16 4.12
N ALA A 223 -18.79 0.91 4.53
CA ALA A 223 -19.61 -0.06 3.80
C ALA A 223 -21.07 0.42 3.65
N VAL A 224 -21.66 0.94 4.72
CA VAL A 224 -23.03 1.47 4.72
C VAL A 224 -23.16 2.71 3.83
N LEU A 225 -22.23 3.66 3.94
CA LEU A 225 -22.25 4.89 3.14
C LEU A 225 -22.09 4.64 1.64
N LEU A 226 -21.32 3.62 1.26
CA LEU A 226 -21.08 3.27 -0.14
C LEU A 226 -22.16 2.34 -0.73
N LYS A 227 -22.90 1.58 0.09
CA LYS A 227 -24.05 0.76 -0.38
C LYS A 227 -25.29 1.61 -0.68
N ARG A 228 -25.40 2.79 -0.09
CA ARG A 228 -26.52 3.73 -0.29
C ARG A 228 -26.41 4.60 -1.55
N ARG A 229 -25.39 4.39 -2.38
CA ARG A 229 -25.17 5.07 -3.67
C ARG A 229 -25.13 4.06 -4.80
#